data_AF-A0A3C1FRW5-F1
#
_entry.id   AF-A0A3C1FRW5-F1
#
_cell.length_a   1.000
_cell.length_b   1.000
_cell.length_c   1.000
_cell.angle_alpha   90.00
_cell.angle_beta   90.00
_cell.angle_gamma   90.00
#
_symmetry.space_group_name_H-M   'P 1'
#
loop_
_entity.id
_entity.type
_entity.pdbx_description
1 polymer ?
#
loop_
_entity_poly.entity_id
_entity_poly.type
_entity_poly.pdbx_seq_one_letter_code
_entity_poly.pdbx_strand_id
1 'polypeptide(L)' 'LGGWLRNETAPVAAFRLCGWLFLMGILLFSGSLYFLGLTGSRALVLLTPVGGLAFLAGWLALVHAAWRIRSH' A
#
# COMPACT_ATOMS: atom_id res chain seq x y z
N LEU A 1 -21.75 -8.82 -24.56
CA LEU A 1 -22.40 -8.68 -23.23
C LEU A 1 -21.41 -8.44 -22.06
N GLY A 2 -20.16 -7.99 -22.27
CA GLY A 2 -19.15 -7.91 -21.18
C GLY A 2 -18.43 -6.56 -20.99
N GLY A 3 -18.95 -5.47 -21.58
CA GLY A 3 -18.32 -4.14 -21.53
C GLY A 3 -18.75 -3.29 -20.34
N TRP A 4 -20.02 -3.41 -19.90
CA TRP A 4 -20.67 -2.50 -18.95
C TRP A 4 -20.31 -2.75 -17.47
N LEU A 5 -19.74 -3.91 -17.13
CA LEU A 5 -19.36 -4.26 -15.75
C LEU A 5 -17.96 -3.74 -15.34
N ARG A 6 -17.14 -3.25 -16.29
CA ARG A 6 -15.79 -2.75 -15.99
C ARG A 6 -15.80 -1.36 -15.32
N ASN A 7 -16.89 -0.63 -15.46
CA ASN A 7 -17.00 0.77 -15.11
C ASN A 7 -17.12 0.94 -13.58
N GLU A 8 -17.84 0.01 -12.95
CA GLU A 8 -18.16 0.03 -11.51
C GLU A 8 -17.07 -0.63 -10.66
N THR A 9 -16.26 -1.52 -11.25
CA THR A 9 -15.22 -2.29 -10.55
C THR A 9 -13.88 -1.57 -10.49
N ALA A 10 -13.61 -0.64 -11.41
CA ALA A 10 -12.37 0.13 -11.44
C ALA A 10 -12.11 0.97 -10.15
N PRO A 11 -13.11 1.67 -9.56
CA PRO A 11 -12.92 2.35 -8.28
C PRO A 11 -12.61 1.37 -7.14
N VAL A 12 -13.34 0.26 -7.07
CA VAL A 12 -13.18 -0.76 -6.02
C VAL A 12 -11.82 -1.42 -6.11
N ALA A 13 -11.33 -1.67 -7.32
CA ALA A 13 -9.99 -2.22 -7.56
C ALA A 13 -8.88 -1.24 -7.14
N ALA A 14 -9.03 0.06 -7.41
CA ALA A 14 -8.06 1.08 -7.00
C ALA A 14 -7.94 1.18 -5.47
N PHE A 15 -9.07 1.21 -4.74
CA PHE A 15 -9.05 1.22 -3.28
C PHE A 15 -8.50 -0.07 -2.68
N ARG A 16 -8.78 -1.23 -3.28
CA ARG A 16 -8.17 -2.52 -2.90
C ARG A 16 -6.65 -2.48 -3.01
N LEU A 17 -6.12 -1.93 -4.11
CA LEU A 17 -4.68 -1.78 -4.30
C LEU A 17 -4.06 -0.89 -3.21
N CYS A 18 -4.70 0.24 -2.88
CA CYS A 18 -4.27 1.12 -1.79
C CYS A 18 -4.20 0.35 -0.45
N GLY A 19 -5.26 -0.38 -0.12
CA GLY A 19 -5.32 -1.19 1.10
C GLY A 19 -4.20 -2.22 1.19
N TRP A 20 -3.90 -2.94 0.10
CA TRP A 20 -2.79 -3.89 0.07
C TRP A 20 -1.42 -3.22 0.20
N LEU A 21 -1.20 -2.07 -0.44
CA LEU A 21 0.05 -1.31 -0.31
C LEU A 21 0.27 -0.85 1.14
N PHE A 22 -0.78 -0.38 1.81
CA PHE A 22 -0.71 -0.02 3.22
C PHE A 22 -0.44 -1.23 4.11
N LEU A 23 -1.19 -2.32 3.94
CA LEU A 23 -1.03 -3.51 4.77
C LEU A 23 0.38 -4.10 4.64
N MET A 24 0.86 -4.29 3.42
CA MET A 24 2.21 -4.81 3.18
C MET A 24 3.27 -3.82 3.65
N GLY A 25 3.08 -2.53 3.41
CA GLY A 25 3.98 -1.49 3.88
C GLY A 25 4.13 -1.48 5.40
N ILE A 26 3.02 -1.50 6.13
CA ILE A 26 3.00 -1.55 7.61
C ILE A 26 3.68 -2.82 8.12
N LEU A 27 3.32 -4.00 7.58
CA LEU A 27 3.87 -5.26 8.05
C LEU A 27 5.39 -5.35 7.82
N LEU A 28 5.88 -4.99 6.64
CA LEU A 28 7.30 -5.03 6.32
C LEU A 28 8.09 -3.97 7.08
N PHE A 29 7.57 -2.73 7.13
CA PHE A 29 8.23 -1.62 7.81
C PHE A 29 8.25 -1.83 9.33
N SER A 30 7.09 -1.90 9.97
CA SER A 30 7.00 -2.02 11.43
C SER A 30 7.50 -3.38 11.91
N GLY A 31 7.24 -4.47 11.18
CA GLY A 31 7.71 -5.80 11.53
C GLY A 31 9.24 -5.91 11.54
N SER A 32 9.92 -5.33 10.54
CA SER A 32 11.40 -5.31 10.52
C SER A 32 11.99 -4.50 11.68
N LEU A 33 11.38 -3.36 12.04
CA LEU A 33 11.81 -2.54 13.18
C LEU A 33 11.55 -3.23 14.53
N TYR A 34 10.42 -3.91 14.70
CA TYR A 34 10.16 -4.70 15.90
C TYR A 34 11.14 -5.86 16.03
N PHE A 35 11.43 -6.55 14.92
CA PHE A 35 12.45 -7.60 14.93
C PHE A 35 13.81 -7.04 15.36
N LEU A 36 14.23 -5.90 14.80
CA LEU A 36 15.46 -5.23 15.19
C LEU A 36 15.44 -4.82 16.68
N GLY A 37 14.34 -4.26 17.17
CA GLY A 37 14.22 -3.80 18.56
C GLY A 37 14.22 -4.94 19.58
N LEU A 38 13.61 -6.07 19.25
CA LEU A 38 13.54 -7.24 20.14
C LEU A 38 14.80 -8.10 20.13
N THR A 39 15.43 -8.25 18.96
CA THR A 39 16.57 -9.17 18.79
C THR A 39 17.93 -8.48 18.72
N GLY A 40 17.96 -7.18 18.42
CA GLY A 40 19.17 -6.44 18.06
C GLY A 40 19.77 -6.81 16.70
N SER A 41 19.17 -7.79 15.98
CA SER A 41 19.69 -8.29 14.71
C SER A 41 19.31 -7.37 13.55
N ARG A 42 20.32 -7.01 12.74
CA ARG A 42 20.15 -6.16 11.54
C ARG A 42 19.74 -6.93 10.28
N ALA A 43 19.51 -8.25 10.38
CA ALA A 43 19.24 -9.10 9.24
C ALA A 43 18.06 -8.62 8.37
N LEU A 44 17.02 -8.03 8.99
CA LEU A 44 15.82 -7.57 8.30
C LEU A 44 15.78 -6.06 8.01
N VAL A 45 16.85 -5.31 8.30
CA VAL A 45 16.85 -3.84 8.15
C VAL A 45 16.67 -3.41 6.70
N LEU A 46 17.12 -4.20 5.73
CA LEU A 46 16.92 -3.88 4.31
C LEU A 46 15.46 -4.03 3.86
N LEU A 47 14.60 -4.74 4.61
CA LEU A 47 13.16 -4.80 4.33
C LEU A 47 12.46 -3.49 4.75
N THR A 48 13.02 -2.74 5.69
CA THR A 48 12.46 -1.48 6.18
C THR A 48 12.25 -0.44 5.06
N PRO A 49 13.26 -0.09 4.22
CA PRO A 49 13.04 0.86 3.13
C PRO A 49 12.02 0.34 2.10
N VAL A 50 11.96 -0.96 1.83
CA VAL A 50 10.97 -1.55 0.91
C VAL A 50 9.55 -1.39 1.48
N GLY A 51 9.36 -1.69 2.77
CA GLY A 51 8.08 -1.49 3.45
C GLY A 51 7.67 -0.02 3.47
N GLY A 52 8.62 0.89 3.74
CA GLY A 52 8.38 2.34 3.71
C GLY A 52 7.98 2.85 2.33
N LEU A 53 8.62 2.37 1.26
CA LEU A 53 8.26 2.71 -0.12
C LEU A 53 6.86 2.19 -0.50
N ALA A 54 6.51 0.96 -0.10
CA ALA A 54 5.16 0.43 -0.31
C ALA A 54 4.10 1.25 0.44
N PHE A 55 4.40 1.67 1.67
CA PHE A 55 3.52 2.52 2.47
C PHE A 55 3.32 3.91 1.82
N LEU A 56 4.39 4.54 1.34
CA LEU A 56 4.33 5.81 0.61
C LEU A 56 3.56 5.67 -0.72
N ALA A 57 3.78 4.57 -1.45
CA ALA A 57 3.02 4.27 -2.67
C ALA A 57 1.52 4.12 -2.39
N GLY A 58 1.14 3.52 -1.25
CA GLY A 58 -0.25 3.45 -0.79
C GLY A 58 -0.88 4.83 -0.63
N TRP A 59 -0.17 5.78 0.00
CA TRP A 59 -0.62 7.17 0.11
C TRP A 59 -0.76 7.86 -1.24
N LEU A 60 0.23 7.74 -2.11
CA LEU A 60 0.20 8.35 -3.46
C LEU A 60 -0.98 7.80 -4.28
N ALA A 61 -1.20 6.48 -4.24
CA ALA A 61 -2.31 5.84 -4.93
C ALA A 61 -3.67 6.31 -4.38
N LEU A 62 -3.79 6.44 -3.05
CA LEU A 62 -5.01 6.92 -2.40
C LEU A 62 -5.33 8.37 -2.78
N VAL A 63 -4.34 9.26 -2.73
CA VAL A 63 -4.50 10.67 -3.12
C VAL A 63 -4.91 10.77 -4.59
N HIS A 64 -4.26 10.02 -5.48
CA HIS A 64 -4.60 10.00 -6.90
C HIS A 64 -6.02 9.48 -7.15
N ALA A 65 -6.44 8.41 -6.46
CA ALA A 65 -7.80 7.89 -6.55
C ALA A 65 -8.84 8.89 -6.03
N ALA A 66 -8.57 9.57 -4.92
CA ALA A 66 -9.45 10.59 -4.35
C ALA A 66 -9.58 11.82 -5.27
N TRP A 67 -8.47 12.29 -5.86
CA TRP A 67 -8.50 13.40 -6.82
C TRP A 67 -9.33 13.09 -8.06
N ARG A 68 -9.25 11.85 -8.58
CA ARG A 68 -10.09 11.40 -9.71
C ARG A 68 -11.57 11.48 -9.36
N ILE A 69 -11.96 11.09 -8.15
CA ILE A 69 -13.36 11.14 -7.71
C ILE A 69 -13.84 12.58 -7.58
N ARG A 70 -13.03 13.49 -7.01
CA ARG A 70 -13.39 14.91 -6.84
C ARG A 70 -13.52 15.67 -8.15
N SER A 71 -12.78 15.27 -9.19
CA SER A 71 -12.81 15.94 -10.50
C SER A 71 -13.99 15.53 -11.38
N HIS A 72 -14.77 14.54 -10.94
CA HIS A 72 -16.06 14.18 -11.54
C HIS A 72 -17.21 14.80 -10.75
#